data_AF-A0A1V5Q6R0-F1
#
_entry.id   AF-A0A1V5Q6R0-F1
#
_cell.length_a   1.000
_cell.length_b   1.000
_cell.length_c   1.000
_cell.angle_alpha   90.00
_cell.angle_beta   90.00
_cell.angle_gamma   90.00
#
_symmetry.space_group_name_H-M   'P 1'
#
loop_
_entity.id
_entity.type
_entity.pdbx_description
1 polymer ?
#
loop_
_entity_poly.entity_id
_entity_poly.type
_entity_poly.pdbx_seq_one_letter_code
_entity_poly.pdbx_strand_id
1 'polypeptide(L)'
;MRDELKDRFGSIPQEAENLLKIALLKAKAGKYHITSIHGKDGVLNFKMDRKAPAEVTEIPVLLNSYGGDMRLKTVGDPVFSLSLRESGGLYGSALMLKKADETLDSFGILFPERSDS
;
A
#
# COMPACT_ATOMS: atom_id res chain seq x y z
N MET A 1 9.40 1.10 20.75
CA MET A 1 10.39 1.00 19.65
C MET A 1 10.82 2.34 19.05
N ARG A 2 9.94 3.20 18.50
CA ARG A 2 10.39 4.50 17.96
C ARG A 2 10.95 5.43 19.05
N ASP A 3 10.30 5.48 20.20
CA ASP A 3 10.75 6.28 21.34
C ASP A 3 12.05 5.74 21.97
N GLU A 4 12.21 4.41 22.00
CA GLU A 4 13.44 3.74 22.47
C GLU A 4 14.65 3.99 21.57
N LEU A 5 14.44 4.12 20.24
CA LEU A 5 15.49 4.47 19.29
C LEU A 5 15.90 5.94 19.42
N LYS A 6 14.92 6.83 19.64
CA LYS A 6 15.16 8.26 19.81
C LYS A 6 15.96 8.57 21.08
N ASP A 7 15.65 7.89 22.18
CA ASP A 7 16.29 8.07 23.48
C ASP A 7 17.76 7.60 23.50
N ARG A 8 18.11 6.63 22.64
CA ARG A 8 19.46 6.06 22.56
C ARG A 8 20.35 6.66 21.48
N PHE A 9 19.76 7.17 20.39
CA PHE A 9 20.50 7.59 19.20
C PHE A 9 20.25 9.04 18.79
N GLY A 10 19.41 9.80 19.50
CA GLY A 10 19.09 11.18 19.16
C GLY A 10 18.11 11.28 17.97
N SER A 11 18.41 12.12 16.97
CA SER A 11 17.57 12.22 15.76
C SER A 11 17.69 10.95 14.92
N ILE A 12 16.59 10.23 14.73
CA ILE A 12 16.55 9.03 13.89
C ILE A 12 16.82 9.45 12.43
N PRO A 13 17.83 8.89 11.75
CA PRO A 13 18.06 9.15 10.32
C PRO A 13 16.85 8.77 9.48
N GLN A 14 16.64 9.46 8.35
CA GLN A 14 15.48 9.24 7.49
C GLN A 14 15.39 7.79 6.98
N GLU A 15 16.54 7.16 6.77
CA GLU A 15 16.68 5.76 6.33
C GLU A 15 16.13 4.80 7.40
N ALA A 16 16.45 5.04 8.67
CA ALA A 16 15.95 4.24 9.78
C ALA A 16 14.44 4.44 9.97
N GLU A 17 13.93 5.66 9.79
CA GLU A 17 12.49 5.89 9.78
C GLU A 17 11.78 5.17 8.62
N ASN A 18 12.40 5.14 7.44
CA ASN A 18 11.86 4.43 6.28
C ASN A 18 11.81 2.92 6.51
N LEU A 19 12.83 2.34 7.16
CA LEU A 19 12.80 0.92 7.55
C LEU A 19 11.65 0.60 8.50
N LEU A 20 11.41 1.47 9.50
CA LEU A 20 10.26 1.30 10.40
C LEU A 20 8.92 1.40 9.66
N LYS A 21 8.78 2.37 8.75
CA LYS A 21 7.60 2.49 7.88
C LYS A 21 7.40 1.25 7.02
N ILE A 22 8.47 0.70 6.42
CA ILE A 22 8.41 -0.53 5.62
C ILE A 22 7.95 -1.72 6.47
N ALA A 23 8.44 -1.84 7.71
CA ALA A 23 8.00 -2.90 8.61
C ALA A 23 6.50 -2.81 8.94
N LEU A 24 6.00 -1.61 9.21
CA LEU A 24 4.57 -1.37 9.44
C LEU A 24 3.73 -1.65 8.19
N LEU A 25 4.17 -1.17 7.02
CA LEU A 25 3.54 -1.45 5.73
C LEU A 25 3.45 -2.95 5.47
N LYS A 26 4.50 -3.72 5.78
CA LYS A 26 4.50 -5.19 5.60
C LYS A 26 3.43 -5.86 6.47
N ALA A 27 3.31 -5.44 7.73
CA ALA A 27 2.27 -5.96 8.62
C ALA A 27 0.86 -5.62 8.12
N LYS A 28 0.65 -4.38 7.65
CA LYS A 28 -0.62 -3.92 7.08
C LYS A 28 -0.98 -4.63 5.78
N ALA A 29 -0.01 -4.78 4.87
CA ALA A 29 -0.16 -5.50 3.61
C ALA A 29 -0.64 -6.96 3.84
N GLY A 30 -0.11 -7.62 4.87
CA GLY A 30 -0.53 -8.96 5.27
C GLY A 30 -2.02 -9.07 5.59
N LYS A 31 -2.63 -8.04 6.20
CA LYS A 31 -4.08 -8.02 6.52
C LYS A 31 -4.96 -8.10 5.28
N TYR A 32 -4.48 -7.56 4.17
CA TYR A 32 -5.20 -7.48 2.89
C TYR A 32 -4.65 -8.47 1.85
N HIS A 33 -3.92 -9.50 2.30
CA HIS A 33 -3.33 -10.52 1.44
C HIS A 33 -2.42 -9.96 0.33
N ILE A 34 -1.84 -8.77 0.55
CA ILE A 34 -0.87 -8.16 -0.35
C ILE A 34 0.49 -8.79 -0.09
N THR A 35 0.97 -9.56 -1.07
CA THR A 35 2.22 -10.33 -0.99
C THR A 35 3.44 -9.55 -1.45
N SER A 36 3.24 -8.45 -2.19
CA SER A 36 4.33 -7.58 -2.65
C SER A 36 3.83 -6.17 -2.91
N ILE A 37 4.67 -5.19 -2.56
CA ILE A 37 4.53 -3.78 -2.95
C ILE A 37 5.81 -3.37 -3.66
N HIS A 38 5.70 -2.93 -4.91
CA HIS A 38 6.83 -2.45 -5.70
C HIS A 38 6.58 -1.03 -6.19
N GLY A 39 7.48 -0.11 -5.83
CA GLY A 39 7.44 1.28 -6.28
C GLY A 39 8.57 1.57 -7.26
N LYS A 40 8.24 2.02 -8.47
CA LYS A 40 9.22 2.44 -9.48
C LYS A 40 8.61 3.45 -10.45
N ASP A 41 9.37 4.48 -10.81
CA ASP A 41 9.00 5.48 -11.83
C ASP A 41 7.60 6.10 -11.61
N GLY A 42 7.25 6.38 -10.35
CA GLY A 42 5.95 6.96 -9.99
C GLY A 42 4.77 5.99 -10.01
N VAL A 43 5.03 4.69 -10.15
CA VAL A 43 4.00 3.66 -10.12
C VAL A 43 4.20 2.78 -8.89
N LEU A 44 3.13 2.59 -8.13
CA LEU A 44 3.03 1.61 -7.05
C LEU A 44 2.24 0.39 -7.53
N ASN A 45 2.84 -0.79 -7.43
CA ASN A 45 2.21 -2.06 -7.75
C ASN A 45 1.99 -2.88 -6.49
N PHE A 46 0.74 -3.26 -6.23
CA PHE A 46 0.32 -4.10 -5.12
C PHE A 46 -0.14 -5.44 -5.67
N LYS A 47 0.63 -6.49 -5.38
CA LYS A 47 0.28 -7.86 -5.77
C LYS A 47 -0.49 -8.54 -4.64
N MET A 48 -1.70 -8.99 -4.92
CA MET A 48 -2.56 -9.72 -4.00
C MET A 48 -2.46 -11.22 -4.26
N ASP A 49 -2.51 -12.05 -3.21
CA ASP A 49 -2.71 -13.49 -3.38
C ASP A 49 -4.03 -13.75 -4.12
N ARG A 50 -4.03 -14.55 -5.21
CA ARG A 50 -5.27 -14.86 -5.94
C ARG A 50 -6.31 -15.57 -5.06
N LYS A 51 -5.89 -16.22 -3.97
CA LYS A 51 -6.77 -16.91 -3.02
C LYS A 51 -7.30 -15.99 -1.92
N ALA A 52 -6.97 -14.70 -1.95
CA ALA A 52 -7.48 -13.74 -0.99
C ALA A 52 -9.01 -13.74 -1.01
N PRO A 53 -9.68 -13.76 0.15
CA PRO A 53 -11.14 -13.73 0.26
C PRO A 53 -11.68 -12.29 0.07
N ALA A 54 -11.19 -11.59 -0.95
CA ALA A 54 -11.60 -10.22 -1.25
C ALA A 54 -13.02 -10.19 -1.84
N GLU A 55 -13.80 -9.20 -1.46
CA GLU A 55 -15.10 -8.92 -2.06
C GLU A 55 -14.91 -8.33 -3.46
N VAL A 56 -15.09 -9.18 -4.47
CA VAL A 56 -14.84 -8.83 -5.88
C VAL A 56 -15.81 -7.77 -6.37
N THR A 57 -17.02 -7.71 -5.80
CA THR A 57 -18.02 -6.69 -6.15
C THR A 57 -17.62 -5.28 -5.75
N GLU A 58 -16.71 -5.11 -4.79
CA GLU A 58 -16.19 -3.82 -4.34
C GLU A 58 -14.96 -3.34 -5.12
N ILE A 59 -14.34 -4.19 -5.94
CA ILE A 59 -13.18 -3.82 -6.77
C ILE A 59 -13.46 -2.60 -7.66
N PRO A 60 -14.59 -2.52 -8.39
CA PRO A 60 -14.90 -1.32 -9.19
C PRO A 60 -15.00 -0.05 -8.35
N VAL A 61 -15.55 -0.13 -7.12
CA VAL A 61 -15.68 1.01 -6.20
C VAL A 61 -14.29 1.52 -5.80
N LEU A 62 -13.41 0.60 -5.40
CA LEU A 62 -12.01 0.90 -5.11
C LEU A 62 -11.33 1.57 -6.31
N LEU A 63 -11.39 0.99 -7.51
CA LEU A 63 -10.73 1.54 -8.70
C LEU A 63 -11.26 2.95 -9.05
N ASN A 64 -12.57 3.15 -8.95
CA ASN A 64 -13.20 4.44 -9.23
C ASN A 64 -12.82 5.53 -8.22
N SER A 65 -12.54 5.17 -6.96
CA SER A 65 -12.08 6.12 -5.94
C SER A 65 -10.75 6.82 -6.30
N TYR A 66 -9.96 6.21 -7.20
CA TYR A 66 -8.70 6.75 -7.71
C TYR A 66 -8.84 7.48 -9.05
N GLY A 67 -10.05 7.76 -9.54
CA GLY A 67 -10.25 8.59 -10.74
C GLY A 67 -9.56 8.08 -12.01
N GLY A 68 -9.35 6.76 -12.12
CA GLY A 68 -8.66 6.12 -13.25
C GLY A 68 -7.14 5.98 -13.10
N ASP A 69 -6.54 6.47 -12.01
CA ASP A 69 -5.11 6.32 -11.75
C ASP A 69 -4.73 4.93 -11.24
N MET A 70 -5.70 4.20 -10.68
CA MET A 70 -5.55 2.80 -10.30
C MET A 70 -6.11 1.88 -11.40
N ARG A 71 -5.33 0.86 -11.74
CA ARG A 71 -5.72 -0.20 -12.69
C ARG A 71 -5.50 -1.58 -12.09
N LEU A 72 -6.33 -2.54 -12.48
CA LEU A 72 -6.19 -3.94 -12.07
C LEU A 72 -5.78 -4.82 -13.26
N LYS A 73 -4.77 -5.67 -13.05
CA LYS A 73 -4.44 -6.81 -13.93
C LYS A 73 -4.75 -8.11 -13.19
N THR A 74 -5.39 -9.06 -13.88
CA THR A 74 -5.83 -10.34 -13.30
C THR A 74 -5.13 -11.56 -13.90
N VAL A 75 -4.15 -11.36 -14.78
CA VAL A 75 -3.33 -12.47 -15.30
C VAL A 75 -2.38 -12.94 -14.20
N GLY A 76 -2.63 -14.14 -13.68
CA GLY A 76 -1.90 -14.68 -12.54
C GLY A 76 -2.46 -14.17 -11.21
N ASP A 77 -1.56 -13.73 -10.32
CA ASP A 77 -1.96 -13.06 -9.07
C ASP A 77 -2.44 -11.64 -9.39
N PRO A 78 -3.57 -11.17 -8.82
CA PRO A 78 -4.08 -9.83 -9.08
C PRO A 78 -3.06 -8.74 -8.73
N VAL A 79 -2.87 -7.77 -9.63
CA VAL A 79 -1.98 -6.62 -9.43
C VAL A 79 -2.75 -5.33 -9.60
N PHE A 80 -2.82 -4.54 -8.52
CA PHE A 80 -3.31 -3.18 -8.52
C PHE A 80 -2.14 -2.23 -8.78
N SER A 81 -2.22 -1.43 -9.83
CA SER A 81 -1.19 -0.47 -10.23
C SER A 81 -1.72 0.96 -10.06
N LEU A 82 -1.20 1.68 -9.08
CA LEU A 82 -1.49 3.10 -8.86
C LEU A 82 -0.44 3.97 -9.56
N SER A 83 -0.87 4.79 -10.50
CA SER A 83 -0.01 5.78 -11.16
C SER A 83 -0.09 7.09 -10.37
N LEU A 84 1.01 7.51 -9.78
CA LEU A 84 1.10 8.82 -9.15
C LEU A 84 1.28 9.85 -10.27
N ARG A 85 0.44 10.88 -10.31
CA ARG A 85 0.59 12.02 -11.21
C ARG A 85 1.06 13.21 -10.40
N GLU A 86 2.37 13.38 -10.27
CA GLU A 86 2.94 14.68 -9.94
C GLU A 86 3.49 15.34 -11.20
N SER A 87 3.10 16.60 -11.37
CA SER A 87 3.67 17.51 -12.35
C SER A 87 5.10 17.89 -11.94
N GLY A 88 6.09 17.13 -12.41
CA GLY A 88 7.46 17.65 -12.59
C GLY A 88 8.59 17.15 -11.68
N GLY A 89 8.54 15.94 -11.08
CA GLY A 89 9.63 15.49 -10.20
C GLY A 89 9.89 13.99 -10.07
N LEU A 90 11.06 13.64 -9.55
CA LEU A 90 11.38 12.32 -9.00
C LEU A 90 10.53 12.06 -7.75
N TYR A 91 9.91 10.89 -7.66
CA TYR A 91 9.18 10.48 -6.46
C TYR A 91 10.16 10.09 -5.35
N GLY A 92 10.25 10.91 -4.31
CA GLY A 92 11.02 10.60 -3.11
C GLY A 92 10.47 9.37 -2.39
N SER A 93 11.36 8.58 -1.77
CA SER A 93 10.99 7.35 -1.03
C SER A 93 9.95 7.62 0.06
N ALA A 94 10.02 8.76 0.74
CA ALA A 94 9.05 9.15 1.76
C ALA A 94 7.62 9.32 1.19
N LEU A 95 7.47 9.94 0.02
CA LEU A 95 6.18 10.12 -0.65
C LEU A 95 5.62 8.76 -1.11
N MET A 96 6.45 7.91 -1.71
CA MET A 96 6.07 6.57 -2.14
C MET A 96 5.59 5.71 -0.97
N LEU A 97 6.30 5.74 0.17
CA LEU A 97 5.90 5.02 1.38
C LEU A 97 4.57 5.54 1.95
N LYS A 98 4.37 6.86 1.97
CA LYS A 98 3.11 7.46 2.39
C LYS A 98 1.94 7.02 1.49
N LYS A 99 2.13 7.10 0.17
CA LYS A 99 1.11 6.70 -0.80
C LYS A 99 0.81 5.21 -0.74
N ALA A 100 1.81 4.37 -0.47
CA ALA A 100 1.60 2.95 -0.23
C ALA A 100 0.71 2.71 1.01
N ASP A 101 0.95 3.43 2.10
CA ASP A 101 0.15 3.31 3.33
C ASP A 101 -1.31 3.72 3.12
N GLU A 102 -1.53 4.90 2.53
CA GLU A 102 -2.86 5.42 2.17
C GLU A 102 -3.62 4.43 1.25
N THR A 103 -2.90 3.82 0.29
CA THR A 103 -3.50 2.84 -0.62
C THR A 103 -3.88 1.55 0.09
N LEU A 104 -3.06 1.08 1.03
CA LEU A 104 -3.41 -0.10 1.82
C LEU A 104 -4.66 0.14 2.69
N ASP A 105 -4.88 1.35 3.23
CA ASP A 105 -6.13 1.66 3.95
C ASP A 105 -7.35 1.50 3.05
N SER A 106 -7.25 1.96 1.81
CA SER A 106 -8.36 1.86 0.85
C SER A 106 -8.75 0.41 0.52
N PHE A 107 -7.82 -0.55 0.61
CA PHE A 107 -8.12 -1.97 0.42
C PHE A 107 -9.05 -2.54 1.49
N GLY A 108 -9.26 -1.82 2.61
CA GLY A 108 -10.27 -2.20 3.61
C GLY A 108 -11.66 -2.41 3.03
N ILE A 109 -12.04 -1.69 1.96
CA ILE A 109 -13.34 -1.88 1.29
C ILE A 109 -13.52 -3.29 0.71
N LEU A 110 -12.42 -3.97 0.35
CA LEU A 110 -12.44 -5.32 -0.20
C LEU A 110 -12.58 -6.40 0.88
N PHE A 111 -12.44 -6.03 2.17
CA PHE A 111 -12.48 -6.95 3.30
C PHE A 111 -13.39 -6.38 4.39
N PRO A 112 -14.69 -6.20 4.11
CA PRO A 112 -15.63 -5.71 5.11
C PRO A 112 -15.68 -6.69 6.28
N GLU A 113 -15.76 -6.16 7.50
CA GLU A 113 -16.04 -6.99 8.67
C GLU A 113 -17.39 -7.67 8.44
N ARG A 114 -17.38 -9.00 8.34
CA ARG A 114 -18.62 -9.76 8.30
C ARG A 114 -19.27 -9.58 9.66
N SER A 115 -20.34 -8.80 9.72
CA SER A 115 -21.27 -8.85 10.83
C SER A 115 -21.86 -10.26 10.86
N ASP A 116 -21.36 -11.08 11.77
CA ASP A 116 -21.92 -12.39 12.07
C ASP A 116 -23.42 -12.21 12.33
N SER A 117 -24.23 -12.77 11.43
CA SER A 117 -25.69 -12.79 11.48
C SER A 117 -26.17 -14.10 12.11
#